data_AF-A0AA51N8K4-F1
#
_entry.id   AF-A0AA51N8K4-F1
#
_cell.length_a   1.000
_cell.length_b   1.000
_cell.length_c   1.000
_cell.angle_alpha   90.00
_cell.angle_beta   90.00
_cell.angle_gamma   90.00
#
_symmetry.space_group_name_H-M   'P 1'
#
loop_
_entity.id
_entity.type
_entity.pdbx_description
1 polymer ?
#
loop_
_entity_poly.entity_id
_entity_poly.type
_entity_poly.pdbx_seq_one_letter_code
_entity_poly.pdbx_strand_id
1 'polypeptide(L)'
;MSTAQKIDFYKGKIESFRTDVEKYRKQTNQFGTIRVLYFLASIILAVYFINERDGASTAIVLLPFPLIFGWLVNKHKSKKRSLELCRNRINFLKGEIDRLNLKLDALPDGEQFNEHLHEYIADMDVFGRHSLFSLLNRSVLSFGQNALANWFKKPASKSEIIQRQEAVAEIKDDFDWRLEWWAESRIKEGKEDEYELKAVFKYFSHTEKESVKPAFRILPYVAITQLLVLIILAITGIIAGSFVGLGFLINILVLAPVQKNIMRLQSETKPIAEHLEQHKNLFKMAEEKQVSSALLQQFQQYFQNPKASTKIKRLSKIFNWLHARNGMMYWIINPFVLIDYWVLNSLIKWKNDYGKSIENWFDAIGKWEAIMSMAEFSFAHEQYKNAEILDAKCDLIAKDLGHPLLKHDERVCNDFEMTGPGAVTLITGANMSGKSTFERSLGVNMILAQMGAVCCAESIAMSPLQLFTSMRTQDNLEENTSSFYAELKRLKQLVDMTKRPQERPIFYLLDEILKGTNSEDRNIGAESLIRQLMKTNSMGLISTHDLSLAKLENELNNFQNYSFNSDVSGEEILFDYKLHNGPCHTFNAVPLMRKMGIDIIE
;
A
#
# COMPACT_ATOMS: atom_id res chain seq x y z
N MET A 1 -23.32 7.05 8.90
CA MET A 1 -23.28 8.35 8.18
C MET A 1 -23.42 8.06 6.69
N SER A 2 -24.21 8.86 5.97
CA SER A 2 -24.26 8.80 4.50
C SER A 2 -22.95 9.32 3.89
N THR A 3 -22.71 9.02 2.61
CA THR A 3 -21.56 9.53 1.85
C THR A 3 -21.43 11.06 1.95
N ALA A 4 -22.53 11.78 1.82
CA ALA A 4 -22.55 13.25 1.95
C ALA A 4 -22.13 13.71 3.35
N GLN A 5 -22.65 13.07 4.41
CA GLN A 5 -22.26 13.38 5.80
C GLN A 5 -20.77 13.11 6.06
N LYS A 6 -20.20 12.05 5.47
CA LYS A 6 -18.75 11.77 5.57
C LYS A 6 -17.90 12.83 4.85
N ILE A 7 -18.32 13.27 3.68
CA ILE A 7 -17.65 14.36 2.95
C ILE A 7 -17.64 15.63 3.79
N ASP A 8 -18.77 15.99 4.41
CA ASP A 8 -18.86 17.19 5.24
C ASP A 8 -18.03 17.07 6.53
N PHE A 9 -18.00 15.89 7.14
CA PHE A 9 -17.09 15.59 8.26
C PHE A 9 -15.62 15.83 7.88
N TYR A 10 -15.17 15.33 6.72
CA TYR A 10 -13.80 15.56 6.25
C TYR A 10 -13.52 17.02 5.92
N LYS A 11 -14.45 17.73 5.28
CA LYS A 11 -14.33 19.17 5.02
C LYS A 11 -14.18 19.98 6.30
N GLY A 12 -14.96 19.66 7.34
CA GLY A 12 -14.85 20.32 8.65
C GLY A 12 -13.46 20.16 9.28
N LYS A 13 -12.90 18.94 9.24
CA LYS A 13 -11.53 18.67 9.72
C LYS A 13 -10.48 19.40 8.88
N ILE A 14 -10.64 19.47 7.55
CA ILE A 14 -9.75 20.23 6.66
C ILE A 14 -9.68 21.70 7.05
N GLU A 15 -10.81 22.36 7.31
CA GLU A 15 -10.83 23.77 7.72
C GLU A 15 -10.13 24.00 9.06
N SER A 16 -10.31 23.09 10.03
CA SER A 16 -9.56 23.14 11.29
C SER A 16 -8.04 23.09 11.04
N PHE A 17 -7.57 22.16 10.20
CA PHE A 17 -6.14 22.04 9.91
C PHE A 17 -5.59 23.20 9.07
N ARG A 18 -6.40 23.86 8.23
CA ARG A 18 -5.97 25.08 7.51
C ARG A 18 -5.59 26.19 8.47
N THR A 19 -6.35 26.35 9.55
CA THR A 19 -6.04 27.32 10.62
C THR A 19 -4.69 26.99 11.29
N ASP A 20 -4.44 25.71 11.57
CA ASP A 20 -3.16 25.25 12.13
C ASP A 20 -1.99 25.42 11.16
N VAL A 21 -2.20 25.21 9.86
CA VAL A 21 -1.19 25.44 8.82
C VAL A 21 -0.71 26.90 8.85
N GLU A 22 -1.62 27.87 8.89
CA GLU A 22 -1.24 29.29 8.94
C GLU A 22 -0.50 29.64 10.24
N LYS A 23 -0.95 29.09 11.38
CA LYS A 23 -0.27 29.24 12.68
C LYS A 23 1.17 28.69 12.63
N TYR A 24 1.37 27.45 12.18
CA TYR A 24 2.71 26.85 12.12
C TYR A 24 3.59 27.46 11.03
N ARG A 25 3.02 27.94 9.93
CA ARG A 25 3.73 28.69 8.90
C ARG A 25 4.33 29.97 9.47
N LYS A 26 3.54 30.76 10.22
CA LYS A 26 4.01 31.96 10.91
C LYS A 26 5.13 31.63 11.90
N GLN A 27 4.96 30.60 12.73
CA GLN A 27 5.99 30.18 13.69
C GLN A 27 7.28 29.72 13.01
N THR A 28 7.18 28.97 11.90
CA THR A 28 8.34 28.48 11.15
C THR A 28 9.14 29.67 10.58
N ASN A 29 8.45 30.64 9.99
CA ASN A 29 9.07 31.86 9.47
C ASN A 29 9.72 32.68 10.60
N GLN A 30 9.03 32.86 11.72
CA GLN A 30 9.58 33.60 12.88
C GLN A 30 10.88 32.98 13.39
N PHE A 31 10.90 31.68 13.69
CA PHE A 31 12.12 31.01 14.16
C PHE A 31 13.20 30.95 13.07
N GLY A 32 12.81 30.86 11.80
CA GLY A 32 13.73 30.96 10.66
C GLY A 32 14.46 32.30 10.63
N THR A 33 13.72 33.41 10.74
CA THR A 33 14.25 34.77 10.76
C THR A 33 15.10 35.03 12.00
N ILE A 34 14.60 34.68 13.20
CA ILE A 34 15.34 34.86 14.47
C ILE A 34 16.68 34.14 14.41
N ARG A 35 16.73 32.92 13.87
CA ARG A 35 17.96 32.15 13.73
C ARG A 35 18.99 32.84 12.83
N VAL A 36 18.56 33.41 11.70
CA VAL A 36 19.44 34.11 10.76
C VAL A 36 19.95 35.42 11.36
N LEU A 37 19.06 36.20 11.98
CA LEU A 37 19.45 37.45 12.66
C LEU A 37 20.43 37.19 13.80
N TYR A 38 20.17 36.16 14.63
CA TYR A 38 21.08 35.76 15.70
C TYR A 38 22.46 35.36 15.15
N PHE A 39 22.50 34.57 14.07
CA PHE A 39 23.75 34.16 13.43
C PHE A 39 24.58 35.36 12.94
N LEU A 40 23.95 36.29 12.21
CA LEU A 40 24.60 37.48 11.70
C LEU A 40 25.07 38.40 12.84
N ALA A 41 24.23 38.62 13.85
CA ALA A 41 24.59 39.43 15.01
C ALA A 41 25.78 38.83 15.77
N SER A 42 25.81 37.51 15.99
CA SER A 42 26.94 36.85 16.64
C SER A 42 28.24 36.97 15.84
N ILE A 43 28.20 36.89 14.51
CA ILE A 43 29.40 37.09 13.67
C ILE A 43 29.89 38.53 13.74
N ILE A 44 29.00 39.51 13.58
CA ILE A 44 29.35 40.93 13.60
C ILE A 44 29.97 41.28 14.96
N LEU A 45 29.35 40.86 16.05
CA LEU A 45 29.86 41.09 17.41
C LEU A 45 31.19 40.37 17.65
N ALA A 46 31.34 39.12 17.20
CA ALA A 46 32.59 38.38 17.35
C ALA A 46 33.75 39.08 16.59
N VAL A 47 33.53 39.50 15.34
CA VAL A 47 34.55 40.22 14.56
C VAL A 47 34.90 41.56 15.20
N TYR A 48 33.91 42.31 15.68
CA TYR A 48 34.12 43.57 16.38
C TYR A 48 34.97 43.39 17.65
N PHE A 49 34.61 42.48 18.54
CA PHE A 49 35.34 42.27 19.80
C PHE A 49 36.73 41.64 19.60
N ILE A 50 36.91 40.80 18.57
CA ILE A 50 38.23 40.28 18.20
C ILE A 50 39.14 41.43 17.74
N ASN A 51 38.63 42.37 16.94
CA ASN A 51 39.39 43.53 16.49
C ASN A 51 39.78 44.46 17.65
N GLU A 52 38.89 44.65 18.62
CA GLU A 52 39.15 45.43 19.85
C GLU A 52 40.06 44.69 20.86
N ARG A 53 40.46 43.43 20.56
CA ARG A 53 41.23 42.55 21.46
C ARG A 53 40.55 42.30 22.82
N ASP A 54 39.23 42.46 22.91
CA ASP A 54 38.45 42.15 24.09
C ASP A 54 38.12 40.65 24.14
N GLY A 55 39.00 39.89 24.78
CA GLY A 55 38.85 38.45 24.96
C GLY A 55 37.62 38.06 25.80
N ALA A 56 37.20 38.91 26.74
CA ALA A 56 36.05 38.61 27.61
C ALA A 56 34.74 38.73 26.84
N SER A 57 34.54 39.84 26.11
CA SER A 57 33.34 40.03 25.27
C SER A 57 33.28 39.03 24.11
N THR A 58 34.43 38.70 23.52
CA THR A 58 34.53 37.63 22.50
C THR A 58 34.07 36.28 23.05
N ALA A 59 34.50 35.91 24.27
CA ALA A 59 34.07 34.67 24.91
C ALA A 59 32.56 34.68 25.24
N ILE A 60 32.01 35.81 25.70
CA ILE A 60 30.58 35.97 25.99
C ILE A 60 29.71 35.74 24.74
N VAL A 61 30.19 36.11 23.54
CA VAL A 61 29.45 35.89 22.29
C VAL A 61 29.64 34.44 21.78
N LEU A 62 30.87 33.93 21.76
CA LEU A 62 31.19 32.65 21.11
C LEU A 62 30.84 31.41 21.94
N LEU A 63 30.95 31.46 23.28
CA LEU A 63 30.65 30.31 24.14
C LEU A 63 29.18 29.88 24.13
N PRO A 64 28.17 30.78 24.28
CA PRO A 64 26.76 30.39 24.26
C PRO A 64 26.22 30.19 22.83
N PHE A 65 26.92 30.67 21.80
CA PHE A 65 26.46 30.62 20.42
C PHE A 65 26.02 29.22 19.96
N PRO A 66 26.81 28.14 20.13
CA PRO A 66 26.41 26.80 19.69
C PRO A 66 25.13 26.30 20.37
N LEU A 67 24.94 26.62 21.66
CA LEU A 67 23.79 26.20 22.44
C LEU A 67 22.51 26.92 22.00
N ILE A 68 22.57 28.25 21.93
CA ILE A 68 21.41 29.08 21.53
C ILE A 68 21.06 28.84 20.06
N PHE A 69 22.07 28.83 19.17
CA PHE A 69 21.84 28.55 17.76
C PHE A 69 21.30 27.14 17.54
N GLY A 70 21.85 26.13 18.24
CA GLY A 70 21.34 24.77 18.21
C GLY A 70 19.88 24.67 18.68
N TRP A 71 19.52 25.38 19.76
CA TRP A 71 18.14 25.48 20.23
C TRP A 71 17.20 26.11 19.19
N LEU A 72 17.60 27.23 18.56
CA LEU A 72 16.84 27.90 17.50
C LEU A 72 16.66 26.99 16.28
N VAL A 73 17.71 26.28 15.86
CA VAL A 73 17.65 25.29 14.78
C VAL A 73 16.65 24.18 15.12
N ASN A 74 16.67 23.66 16.34
CA ASN A 74 15.76 22.60 16.76
C ASN A 74 14.31 23.08 16.84
N LYS A 75 14.06 24.29 17.36
CA LYS A 75 12.71 24.90 17.36
C LYS A 75 12.19 25.11 15.95
N HIS A 76 13.01 25.68 15.06
CA HIS A 76 12.65 25.85 13.65
C HIS A 76 12.32 24.50 12.97
N LYS A 77 13.17 23.47 13.16
CA LYS A 77 12.93 22.11 12.63
C LYS A 77 11.63 21.50 13.18
N SER A 78 11.37 21.65 14.48
CA SER A 78 10.14 21.15 15.12
C SER A 78 8.90 21.81 14.55
N LYS A 79 8.89 23.14 14.40
CA LYS A 79 7.74 23.86 13.82
C LYS A 79 7.52 23.56 12.34
N LYS A 80 8.61 23.42 11.57
CA LYS A 80 8.55 22.97 10.18
C LYS A 80 7.91 21.58 10.06
N ARG A 81 8.27 20.65 10.96
CA ARG A 81 7.67 19.31 11.01
C ARG A 81 6.17 19.36 11.32
N SER A 82 5.74 20.16 12.31
CA SER A 82 4.31 20.32 12.61
C SER A 82 3.52 20.89 11.43
N LEU A 83 4.10 21.83 10.69
CA LEU A 83 3.51 22.38 9.47
C LEU A 83 3.33 21.30 8.39
N GLU A 84 4.36 20.47 8.18
CA GLU A 84 4.34 19.37 7.21
C GLU A 84 3.27 18.33 7.56
N LEU A 85 3.19 17.92 8.83
CA LEU A 85 2.14 17.02 9.31
C LEU A 85 0.73 17.56 9.06
N CYS A 86 0.48 18.85 9.35
CA CYS A 86 -0.85 19.44 9.10
C CYS A 86 -1.21 19.45 7.61
N ARG A 87 -0.23 19.69 6.73
CA ARG A 87 -0.44 19.60 5.27
C ARG A 87 -0.73 18.18 4.83
N ASN A 88 -0.01 17.20 5.37
CA ASN A 88 -0.23 15.79 5.06
C ASN A 88 -1.61 15.32 5.52
N ARG A 89 -2.08 15.75 6.71
CA ARG A 89 -3.46 15.50 7.17
C ARG A 89 -4.49 16.05 6.18
N ILE A 90 -4.32 17.29 5.70
CA ILE A 90 -5.22 17.88 4.69
C ILE A 90 -5.18 17.08 3.37
N ASN A 91 -3.99 16.73 2.89
CA ASN A 91 -3.83 15.98 1.64
C ASN A 91 -4.49 14.60 1.72
N PHE A 92 -4.31 13.89 2.83
CA PHE A 92 -4.97 12.62 3.08
C PHE A 92 -6.49 12.76 3.06
N LEU A 93 -7.06 13.73 3.79
CA LEU A 93 -8.51 13.94 3.84
C LEU A 93 -9.09 14.35 2.48
N LYS A 94 -8.35 15.10 1.66
CA LYS A 94 -8.75 15.39 0.27
C LYS A 94 -8.82 14.10 -0.55
N GLY A 95 -7.82 13.23 -0.43
CA GLY A 95 -7.83 11.92 -1.08
C GLY A 95 -9.01 11.04 -0.65
N GLU A 96 -9.44 11.10 0.60
CA GLU A 96 -10.65 10.39 1.04
C GLU A 96 -11.93 10.97 0.41
N ILE A 97 -12.02 12.30 0.26
CA ILE A 97 -13.11 12.94 -0.48
C ILE A 97 -13.09 12.52 -1.96
N ASP A 98 -11.91 12.44 -2.58
CA ASP A 98 -11.77 12.01 -3.98
C ASP A 98 -12.23 10.55 -4.16
N ARG A 99 -11.87 9.65 -3.24
CA ARG A 99 -12.36 8.24 -3.23
C ARG A 99 -13.88 8.15 -3.09
N LEU A 100 -14.48 8.92 -2.17
CA LEU A 100 -15.93 8.95 -2.00
C LEU A 100 -16.67 9.47 -3.25
N ASN A 101 -16.02 10.32 -4.04
CA ASN A 101 -16.54 10.82 -5.32
C ASN A 101 -16.09 9.97 -6.53
N LEU A 102 -15.42 8.84 -6.31
CA LEU A 102 -14.84 7.97 -7.34
C LEU A 102 -13.91 8.69 -8.33
N LYS A 103 -13.23 9.75 -7.88
CA LYS A 103 -12.18 10.46 -8.62
C LYS A 103 -10.83 9.77 -8.38
N LEU A 104 -10.64 8.62 -9.02
CA LEU A 104 -9.51 7.72 -8.73
C LEU A 104 -8.25 7.99 -9.57
N ASP A 105 -8.34 8.76 -10.65
CA ASP A 105 -7.26 8.95 -11.64
C ASP A 105 -5.91 9.42 -11.07
N ALA A 106 -5.92 10.19 -9.99
CA ALA A 106 -4.73 10.77 -9.38
C ALA A 106 -4.17 9.92 -8.22
N LEU A 107 -4.80 8.78 -7.91
CA LEU A 107 -4.42 7.89 -6.82
C LEU A 107 -3.56 6.74 -7.34
N PRO A 108 -2.77 6.08 -6.46
CA PRO A 108 -1.98 4.92 -6.85
C PRO A 108 -2.89 3.79 -7.36
N ASP A 109 -2.68 3.39 -8.61
CA ASP A 109 -3.52 2.45 -9.35
C ASP A 109 -3.08 0.98 -9.22
N GLY A 110 -1.83 0.75 -8.81
CA GLY A 110 -1.27 -0.58 -8.66
C GLY A 110 -1.00 -1.28 -9.97
N GLU A 111 -0.86 -0.56 -11.09
CA GLU A 111 -0.62 -1.16 -12.42
C GLU A 111 0.60 -2.09 -12.43
N GLN A 112 1.62 -1.78 -11.63
CA GLN A 112 2.81 -2.61 -11.41
C GLN A 112 2.54 -4.02 -10.85
N PHE A 113 1.35 -4.27 -10.30
CA PHE A 113 0.93 -5.57 -9.76
C PHE A 113 0.02 -6.35 -10.71
N ASN A 114 -0.29 -5.78 -11.87
CA ASN A 114 -1.18 -6.38 -12.85
C ASN A 114 -0.55 -7.61 -13.49
N GLU A 115 -1.29 -8.72 -13.50
CA GLU A 115 -0.85 -10.01 -14.05
C GLU A 115 -1.91 -10.48 -15.06
N HIS A 116 -1.64 -10.31 -16.36
CA HIS A 116 -2.60 -10.59 -17.43
C HIS A 116 -3.12 -12.05 -17.45
N LEU A 117 -2.31 -13.01 -17.02
CA LEU A 117 -2.67 -14.44 -17.03
C LEU A 117 -3.43 -14.90 -15.77
N HIS A 118 -3.59 -14.03 -14.77
CA HIS A 118 -4.28 -14.36 -13.52
C HIS A 118 -5.74 -14.77 -13.76
N GLU A 119 -6.34 -15.55 -12.85
CA GLU A 119 -7.69 -16.11 -13.06
C GLU A 119 -8.81 -15.07 -13.09
N TYR A 120 -8.61 -13.84 -12.58
CA TYR A 120 -9.69 -12.85 -12.48
C TYR A 120 -9.28 -11.37 -12.49
N ILE A 121 -8.00 -11.02 -12.25
CA ILE A 121 -7.56 -9.62 -12.08
C ILE A 121 -7.98 -8.73 -13.25
N ALA A 122 -7.76 -9.20 -14.47
CA ALA A 122 -7.97 -8.45 -15.70
C ALA A 122 -9.45 -8.09 -15.96
N ASP A 123 -10.38 -8.95 -15.53
CA ASP A 123 -11.82 -8.77 -15.75
C ASP A 123 -12.51 -8.00 -14.62
N MET A 124 -11.91 -7.99 -13.43
CA MET A 124 -12.49 -7.43 -12.20
C MET A 124 -12.00 -6.02 -11.86
N ASP A 125 -11.25 -5.37 -12.75
CA ASP A 125 -10.71 -4.01 -12.57
C ASP A 125 -10.00 -3.84 -11.21
N VAL A 126 -9.21 -4.86 -10.81
CA VAL A 126 -8.52 -4.89 -9.52
C VAL A 126 -7.41 -3.84 -9.46
N PHE A 127 -6.66 -3.68 -10.55
CA PHE A 127 -5.57 -2.70 -10.72
C PHE A 127 -5.84 -1.81 -11.95
N GLY A 128 -5.16 -0.65 -12.01
CA GLY A 128 -5.27 0.32 -13.10
C GLY A 128 -6.08 1.57 -12.77
N ARG A 129 -6.21 2.49 -13.73
CA ARG A 129 -6.61 3.90 -13.54
C ARG A 129 -7.95 4.13 -12.81
N HIS A 130 -8.87 3.16 -12.86
CA HIS A 130 -10.16 3.21 -12.14
C HIS A 130 -10.45 1.87 -11.47
N SER A 131 -9.66 1.55 -10.44
CA SER A 131 -9.59 0.20 -9.88
C SER A 131 -9.97 0.08 -8.41
N LEU A 132 -10.25 -1.16 -7.99
CA LEU A 132 -10.46 -1.48 -6.58
C LEU A 132 -9.24 -1.15 -5.72
N PHE A 133 -8.04 -1.35 -6.26
CA PHE A 133 -6.81 -0.99 -5.57
C PHE A 133 -6.77 0.51 -5.30
N SER A 134 -7.10 1.37 -6.27
CA SER A 134 -7.16 2.82 -6.06
C SER A 134 -8.20 3.23 -5.00
N LEU A 135 -9.34 2.54 -5.00
CA LEU A 135 -10.44 2.79 -4.06
C LEU A 135 -10.10 2.35 -2.62
N LEU A 136 -9.38 1.24 -2.45
CA LEU A 136 -9.08 0.64 -1.14
C LEU A 136 -7.71 1.08 -0.59
N ASN A 137 -6.71 1.30 -1.44
CA ASN A 137 -5.34 1.58 -1.00
C ASN A 137 -5.17 2.99 -0.41
N ARG A 138 -4.59 3.06 0.79
CA ARG A 138 -4.07 4.29 1.40
C ARG A 138 -2.58 4.22 1.72
N SER A 139 -1.98 3.03 1.52
CA SER A 139 -0.59 2.77 1.85
C SER A 139 0.35 3.59 0.99
N VAL A 140 1.32 4.21 1.67
CA VAL A 140 2.40 4.97 1.05
C VAL A 140 3.62 4.06 0.89
N LEU A 141 3.80 3.12 1.82
CA LEU A 141 4.91 2.18 1.77
C LEU A 141 4.70 1.17 0.66
N SER A 142 5.75 0.90 -0.11
CA SER A 142 5.76 -0.20 -1.06
C SER A 142 5.42 -1.54 -0.40
N PHE A 143 5.81 -1.77 0.86
CA PHE A 143 5.42 -2.95 1.63
C PHE A 143 3.92 -3.06 1.87
N GLY A 144 3.26 -1.94 2.18
CA GLY A 144 1.82 -1.88 2.35
C GLY A 144 1.09 -2.14 1.04
N GLN A 145 1.58 -1.54 -0.05
CA GLN A 145 1.02 -1.73 -1.40
C GLN A 145 1.18 -3.18 -1.86
N ASN A 146 2.37 -3.77 -1.69
CA ASN A 146 2.64 -5.18 -1.99
C ASN A 146 1.77 -6.12 -1.15
N ALA A 147 1.64 -5.89 0.16
CA ALA A 147 0.81 -6.70 1.03
C ALA A 147 -0.67 -6.67 0.61
N LEU A 148 -1.19 -5.47 0.34
CA LEU A 148 -2.57 -5.28 -0.11
C LEU A 148 -2.81 -5.89 -1.49
N ALA A 149 -1.91 -5.67 -2.44
CA ALA A 149 -1.98 -6.27 -3.77
C ALA A 149 -1.99 -7.80 -3.70
N ASN A 150 -1.14 -8.41 -2.87
CA ASN A 150 -1.14 -9.86 -2.66
C ASN A 150 -2.47 -10.38 -2.08
N TRP A 151 -3.14 -9.61 -1.23
CA TRP A 151 -4.46 -9.98 -0.70
C TRP A 151 -5.58 -9.87 -1.74
N PHE A 152 -5.45 -8.98 -2.72
CA PHE A 152 -6.34 -8.95 -3.89
C PHE A 152 -6.14 -10.14 -4.82
N LYS A 153 -4.90 -10.66 -4.94
CA LYS A 153 -4.54 -11.76 -5.86
C LYS A 153 -4.82 -13.15 -5.29
N LYS A 154 -4.64 -13.33 -3.98
CA LYS A 154 -4.75 -14.64 -3.34
C LYS A 154 -5.81 -14.66 -2.25
N PRO A 155 -6.81 -15.55 -2.32
CA PRO A 155 -7.85 -15.62 -1.32
C PRO A 155 -7.29 -16.22 -0.02
N ALA A 156 -7.65 -15.62 1.13
CA ALA A 156 -7.15 -16.05 2.44
C ALA A 156 -7.96 -17.23 3.00
N SER A 157 -7.42 -17.94 3.99
CA SER A 157 -8.15 -18.98 4.72
C SER A 157 -9.26 -18.37 5.58
N LYS A 158 -10.28 -19.14 5.95
CA LYS A 158 -11.40 -18.66 6.80
C LYS A 158 -10.90 -18.00 8.10
N SER A 159 -9.93 -18.61 8.78
CA SER A 159 -9.36 -18.06 10.01
C SER A 159 -8.64 -16.73 9.77
N GLU A 160 -7.85 -16.62 8.69
CA GLU A 160 -7.18 -15.37 8.33
C GLU A 160 -8.17 -14.27 7.95
N ILE A 161 -9.26 -14.60 7.23
CA ILE A 161 -10.31 -13.63 6.88
C ILE A 161 -10.93 -13.05 8.15
N ILE A 162 -11.36 -13.91 9.07
CA ILE A 162 -11.99 -13.50 10.34
C ILE A 162 -11.02 -12.65 11.16
N GLN A 163 -9.75 -13.07 11.28
CA GLN A 163 -8.71 -12.30 11.98
C GLN A 163 -8.48 -10.92 11.38
N ARG A 164 -8.54 -10.78 10.05
CA ARG A 164 -8.45 -9.48 9.37
C ARG A 164 -9.68 -8.62 9.64
N GLN A 165 -10.88 -9.20 9.58
CA GLN A 165 -12.12 -8.50 9.87
C GLN A 165 -12.14 -7.95 11.31
N GLU A 166 -11.69 -8.74 12.29
CA GLU A 166 -11.54 -8.32 13.69
C GLU A 166 -10.52 -7.18 13.84
N ALA A 167 -9.35 -7.31 13.20
CA ALA A 167 -8.32 -6.28 13.23
C ALA A 167 -8.78 -4.95 12.59
N VAL A 168 -9.53 -5.05 11.49
CA VAL A 168 -10.16 -3.90 10.81
C VAL A 168 -11.17 -3.23 11.74
N ALA A 169 -12.06 -4.01 12.37
CA ALA A 169 -13.10 -3.49 13.26
C ALA A 169 -12.49 -2.77 14.48
N GLU A 170 -11.43 -3.32 15.08
CA GLU A 170 -10.74 -2.71 16.22
C GLU A 170 -10.12 -1.34 15.88
N ILE A 171 -9.48 -1.22 14.72
CA ILE A 171 -8.76 0.00 14.33
C ILE A 171 -9.68 1.07 13.72
N LYS A 172 -10.80 0.66 13.12
CA LYS A 172 -11.73 1.53 12.38
C LYS A 172 -12.12 2.79 13.14
N ASP A 173 -12.44 2.66 14.43
CA ASP A 173 -13.05 3.72 15.22
C ASP A 173 -12.05 4.76 15.76
N ASP A 174 -10.75 4.44 15.80
CA ASP A 174 -9.72 5.37 16.27
C ASP A 174 -9.25 6.32 15.14
N PHE A 175 -10.16 7.17 14.68
CA PHE A 175 -9.95 8.05 13.54
C PHE A 175 -8.73 8.98 13.71
N ASP A 176 -8.58 9.62 14.87
CA ASP A 176 -7.50 10.60 15.07
C ASP A 176 -6.13 9.91 15.08
N TRP A 177 -6.01 8.69 15.63
CA TRP A 177 -4.78 7.91 15.55
C TRP A 177 -4.47 7.47 14.11
N ARG A 178 -5.48 7.01 13.36
CA ARG A 178 -5.31 6.64 11.95
C ARG A 178 -4.90 7.83 11.08
N LEU A 179 -5.51 8.99 11.29
CA LEU A 179 -5.15 10.21 10.61
C LEU A 179 -3.71 10.62 10.91
N GLU A 180 -3.25 10.44 12.15
CA GLU A 180 -1.85 10.69 12.49
C GLU A 180 -0.90 9.74 11.78
N TRP A 181 -1.26 8.45 11.68
CA TRP A 181 -0.47 7.46 10.95
C TRP A 181 -0.26 7.90 9.50
N TRP A 182 -1.35 8.24 8.81
CA TRP A 182 -1.31 8.64 7.41
C TRP A 182 -0.61 9.98 7.18
N ALA A 183 -0.61 10.87 8.17
CA ALA A 183 0.15 12.10 8.10
C ALA A 183 1.66 11.86 8.26
N GLU A 184 2.04 10.98 9.19
CA GLU A 184 3.42 10.58 9.47
C GLU A 184 4.03 9.76 8.31
N SER A 185 3.27 8.84 7.70
CA SER A 185 3.76 8.04 6.57
C SER A 185 4.04 8.86 5.31
N ARG A 186 3.45 10.06 5.20
CA ARG A 186 3.63 10.99 4.07
C ARG A 186 4.72 12.03 4.26
N ILE A 187 5.47 11.96 5.36
CA ILE A 187 6.59 12.88 5.57
C ILE A 187 7.67 12.58 4.52
N LYS A 188 7.88 13.51 3.59
CA LYS A 188 8.76 13.38 2.40
C LYS A 188 8.30 12.36 1.34
N GLU A 189 7.00 12.14 1.20
CA GLU A 189 6.39 11.39 0.08
C GLU A 189 6.91 11.92 -1.28
N GLY A 190 7.31 11.03 -2.20
CA GLY A 190 7.77 11.37 -3.55
C GLY A 190 9.29 11.33 -3.81
N LYS A 191 10.06 10.57 -3.01
CA LYS A 191 11.50 10.34 -3.22
C LYS A 191 11.90 8.86 -3.21
N GLU A 192 11.02 7.98 -3.69
CA GLU A 192 11.22 6.54 -3.51
C GLU A 192 11.23 5.81 -4.84
N ASP A 193 12.31 5.09 -5.12
CA ASP A 193 12.36 4.02 -6.10
C ASP A 193 12.33 2.67 -5.34
N GLU A 194 11.32 1.83 -5.58
CA GLU A 194 11.14 0.51 -4.93
C GLU A 194 12.38 -0.40 -5.10
N TYR A 195 13.14 -0.18 -6.18
CA TYR A 195 14.41 -0.87 -6.47
C TYR A 195 15.47 -0.67 -5.38
N GLU A 196 15.45 0.48 -4.70
CA GLU A 196 16.43 0.80 -3.66
C GLU A 196 16.20 -0.05 -2.40
N LEU A 197 14.96 -0.39 -2.03
CA LEU A 197 14.65 -1.16 -0.81
C LEU A 197 15.00 -2.66 -0.90
N LYS A 198 14.85 -3.28 -2.08
CA LYS A 198 15.22 -4.71 -2.27
C LYS A 198 16.73 -4.92 -2.23
N ALA A 199 17.51 -4.01 -2.82
CA ALA A 199 18.97 -4.03 -2.73
C ALA A 199 19.46 -3.92 -1.27
N VAL A 200 18.69 -3.22 -0.46
CA VAL A 200 18.97 -2.93 0.94
C VAL A 200 18.74 -4.12 1.84
N PHE A 201 17.62 -4.82 1.70
CA PHE A 201 17.47 -6.09 2.40
C PHE A 201 18.50 -7.09 1.94
N LYS A 202 18.81 -7.16 0.64
CA LYS A 202 19.89 -8.03 0.15
C LYS A 202 21.23 -7.77 0.84
N TYR A 203 21.54 -6.51 1.17
CA TYR A 203 22.73 -6.14 1.95
C TYR A 203 22.66 -6.60 3.41
N PHE A 204 21.53 -6.43 4.08
CA PHE A 204 21.35 -6.80 5.49
C PHE A 204 21.04 -8.29 5.73
N SER A 205 20.48 -8.98 4.73
CA SER A 205 20.07 -10.38 4.78
C SER A 205 21.19 -11.34 4.41
N HIS A 206 22.28 -10.86 3.79
CA HIS A 206 23.49 -11.67 3.57
C HIS A 206 24.00 -12.26 4.89
N THR A 207 24.04 -13.58 4.92
CA THR A 207 24.19 -14.42 6.13
C THR A 207 25.60 -14.44 6.70
N GLU A 208 26.59 -14.01 5.95
CA GLU A 208 27.97 -13.98 6.42
C GLU A 208 28.15 -12.87 7.45
N LYS A 209 28.45 -13.29 8.68
CA LYS A 209 28.81 -12.36 9.75
C LYS A 209 30.07 -11.62 9.33
N GLU A 210 29.92 -10.35 9.01
CA GLU A 210 31.06 -9.48 8.81
C GLU A 210 31.79 -9.35 10.15
N SER A 211 33.08 -9.67 10.15
CA SER A 211 33.93 -9.52 11.33
C SER A 211 34.85 -8.33 11.15
N VAL A 212 34.77 -7.39 12.09
CA VAL A 212 35.74 -6.31 12.18
C VAL A 212 36.99 -6.84 12.88
N LYS A 213 38.16 -6.67 12.27
CA LYS A 213 39.45 -6.99 12.89
C LYS A 213 39.51 -6.39 14.31
N PRO A 214 39.97 -7.13 15.33
CA PRO A 214 40.01 -6.64 16.72
C PRO A 214 40.71 -5.28 16.86
N ALA A 215 41.77 -5.07 16.07
CA ALA A 215 42.51 -3.81 16.01
C ALA A 215 41.59 -2.59 15.74
N PHE A 216 40.65 -2.70 14.80
CA PHE A 216 39.76 -1.61 14.41
C PHE A 216 38.73 -1.22 15.50
N ARG A 217 38.55 -2.07 16.51
CA ARG A 217 37.71 -1.75 17.69
C ARG A 217 38.46 -0.91 18.71
N ILE A 218 39.77 -1.10 18.83
CA ILE A 218 40.62 -0.47 19.85
C ILE A 218 41.25 0.82 19.32
N LEU A 219 41.48 0.88 18.01
CA LEU A 219 42.19 1.96 17.33
C LEU A 219 41.67 3.38 17.63
N PRO A 220 40.35 3.65 17.65
CA PRO A 220 39.85 4.97 17.99
C PRO A 220 40.20 5.42 19.42
N TYR A 221 40.21 4.49 20.38
CA TYR A 221 40.61 4.80 21.75
C TYR A 221 42.10 5.14 21.84
N VAL A 222 42.94 4.41 21.09
CA VAL A 222 44.38 4.68 21.03
C VAL A 222 44.65 6.04 20.41
N ALA A 223 43.98 6.39 19.32
CA ALA A 223 44.14 7.68 18.65
C ALA A 223 43.74 8.88 19.52
N ILE A 224 42.62 8.75 20.26
CA ILE A 224 42.15 9.79 21.18
C ILE A 224 43.12 9.94 22.37
N THR A 225 43.51 8.82 22.98
CA THR A 225 44.43 8.84 24.14
C THR A 225 45.80 9.39 23.74
N GLN A 226 46.33 8.98 22.59
CA GLN A 226 47.55 9.53 22.01
C GLN A 226 47.47 11.05 21.85
N LEU A 227 46.41 11.58 21.20
CA LEU A 227 46.27 13.02 20.97
C LEU A 227 46.13 13.80 22.29
N LEU A 228 45.34 13.29 23.24
CA LEU A 228 45.18 13.94 24.55
C LEU A 228 46.51 14.04 25.29
N VAL A 229 47.30 12.96 25.30
CA VAL A 229 48.63 12.95 25.93
C VAL A 229 49.56 13.95 25.24
N LEU A 230 49.61 13.99 23.90
CA LEU A 230 50.43 14.94 23.16
C LEU A 230 50.02 16.40 23.42
N ILE A 231 48.72 16.68 23.50
CA ILE A 231 48.19 18.02 23.80
C ILE A 231 48.60 18.44 25.21
N ILE A 232 48.44 17.57 26.21
CA ILE A 232 48.83 17.86 27.60
C ILE A 232 50.33 18.15 27.69
N LEU A 233 51.17 17.28 27.10
CA LEU A 233 52.63 17.45 27.12
C LEU A 233 53.09 18.74 26.42
N ALA A 234 52.40 19.15 25.35
CA ALA A 234 52.67 20.39 24.64
C ALA A 234 52.27 21.62 25.46
N ILE A 235 51.11 21.59 26.12
CA ILE A 235 50.65 22.68 27.01
C ILE A 235 51.58 22.84 28.21
N THR A 236 52.09 21.73 28.78
CA THR A 236 53.05 21.77 29.89
C THR A 236 54.48 22.14 29.44
N GLY A 237 54.72 22.34 28.14
CA GLY A 237 56.01 22.72 27.59
C GLY A 237 57.07 21.60 27.55
N ILE A 238 56.66 20.34 27.76
CA ILE A 238 57.57 19.18 27.74
C ILE A 238 57.97 18.83 26.30
N ILE A 239 57.04 18.99 25.35
CA ILE A 239 57.28 18.75 23.92
C ILE A 239 56.88 19.96 23.09
N ALA A 240 57.48 20.09 21.91
CA ALA A 240 57.07 21.10 20.92
C ALA A 240 55.67 20.78 20.37
N GLY A 241 54.87 21.82 20.10
CA GLY A 241 53.52 21.67 19.52
C GLY A 241 53.49 20.95 18.17
N SER A 242 54.61 20.90 17.44
CA SER A 242 54.75 20.14 16.19
C SER A 242 54.48 18.64 16.36
N PHE A 243 54.75 18.07 17.53
CA PHE A 243 54.44 16.66 17.83
C PHE A 243 52.94 16.37 17.88
N VAL A 244 52.12 17.36 18.27
CA VAL A 244 50.65 17.25 18.18
C VAL A 244 50.22 17.17 16.70
N GLY A 245 50.84 18.00 15.85
CA GLY A 245 50.63 17.96 14.40
C GLY A 245 51.04 16.62 13.77
N LEU A 246 52.16 16.04 14.22
CA LEU A 246 52.60 14.72 13.78
C LEU A 246 51.62 13.61 14.23
N GLY A 247 51.13 13.68 15.46
CA GLY A 247 50.09 12.77 15.95
C GLY A 247 48.79 12.85 15.15
N PHE A 248 48.39 14.06 14.77
CA PHE A 248 47.24 14.29 13.90
C PHE A 248 47.45 13.68 12.50
N LEU A 249 48.64 13.83 11.92
CA LEU A 249 48.99 13.26 10.62
C LEU A 249 48.99 11.72 10.63
N ILE A 250 49.47 11.10 11.73
CA ILE A 250 49.37 9.65 11.94
C ILE A 250 47.90 9.21 11.89
N ASN A 251 46.99 9.90 12.58
CA ASN A 251 45.57 9.54 12.57
C ASN A 251 44.95 9.63 11.17
N ILE A 252 45.35 10.60 10.35
CA ILE A 252 44.94 10.68 8.94
C ILE A 252 45.40 9.44 8.16
N LEU A 253 46.65 9.03 8.33
CA LEU A 253 47.18 7.84 7.65
C LEU A 253 46.44 6.57 8.08
N VAL A 254 46.06 6.46 9.35
CA VAL A 254 45.31 5.30 9.84
C VAL A 254 43.85 5.27 9.32
N LEU A 255 43.29 6.39 8.86
CA LEU A 255 41.96 6.39 8.22
C LEU A 255 41.98 5.78 6.81
N ALA A 256 43.12 5.83 6.10
CA ALA A 256 43.23 5.44 4.69
C ALA A 256 42.66 4.03 4.36
N PRO A 257 42.93 2.96 5.14
CA PRO A 257 42.43 1.62 4.82
C PRO A 257 40.89 1.48 4.87
N VAL A 258 40.21 2.35 5.62
CA VAL A 258 38.76 2.28 5.85
C VAL A 258 37.97 3.14 4.86
N GLN A 259 38.61 4.13 4.22
CA GLN A 259 37.92 5.09 3.36
C GLN A 259 37.15 4.43 2.20
N LYS A 260 37.74 3.42 1.54
CA LYS A 260 37.09 2.72 0.42
C LYS A 260 35.82 2.00 0.87
N ASN A 261 35.86 1.33 2.03
CA ASN A 261 34.71 0.63 2.59
C ASN A 261 33.60 1.60 2.99
N ILE A 262 33.97 2.71 3.66
CA ILE A 262 33.00 3.73 4.07
C ILE A 262 32.35 4.42 2.87
N MET A 263 33.11 4.70 1.80
CA MET A 263 32.54 5.27 0.57
C MET A 263 31.53 4.33 -0.09
N ARG A 264 31.87 3.03 -0.18
CA ARG A 264 30.95 2.00 -0.67
C ARG A 264 29.68 1.95 0.17
N LEU A 265 29.82 1.84 1.50
CA LEU A 265 28.69 1.84 2.43
C LEU A 265 27.84 3.10 2.30
N GLN A 266 28.46 4.28 2.19
CA GLN A 266 27.75 5.54 2.03
C GLN A 266 26.90 5.57 0.76
N SER A 267 27.40 5.02 -0.35
CA SER A 267 26.62 4.92 -1.60
C SER A 267 25.49 3.89 -1.51
N GLU A 268 25.75 2.71 -0.95
CA GLU A 268 24.77 1.61 -0.87
C GLU A 268 23.67 1.89 0.17
N THR A 269 23.95 2.74 1.18
CA THR A 269 23.04 2.94 2.33
C THR A 269 22.30 4.28 2.34
N LYS A 270 22.59 5.19 1.40
CA LYS A 270 21.94 6.50 1.33
C LYS A 270 20.41 6.42 1.20
N PRO A 271 19.83 5.60 0.30
CA PRO A 271 18.38 5.40 0.25
C PRO A 271 17.80 4.90 1.59
N ILE A 272 18.50 3.94 2.21
CA ILE A 272 18.10 3.31 3.48
C ILE A 272 17.96 4.34 4.58
N ALA A 273 18.94 5.23 4.70
CA ALA A 273 18.97 6.25 5.72
C ALA A 273 17.77 7.20 5.59
N GLU A 274 17.43 7.54 4.35
CA GLU A 274 16.30 8.40 4.05
C GLU A 274 14.96 7.71 4.38
N HIS A 275 14.78 6.43 4.04
CA HIS A 275 13.56 5.68 4.39
C HIS A 275 13.46 5.40 5.90
N LEU A 276 14.51 4.93 6.57
CA LEU A 276 14.44 4.57 8.00
C LEU A 276 14.10 5.76 8.90
N GLU A 277 14.63 6.94 8.57
CA GLU A 277 14.34 8.14 9.34
C GLU A 277 12.89 8.60 9.18
N GLN A 278 12.27 8.32 8.03
CA GLN A 278 10.86 8.59 7.77
C GLN A 278 9.95 7.65 8.59
N HIS A 279 10.28 6.35 8.64
CA HIS A 279 9.39 5.34 9.20
C HIS A 279 9.56 5.05 10.69
N LYS A 280 10.60 5.58 11.35
CA LYS A 280 10.85 5.36 12.78
C LYS A 280 9.63 5.64 13.66
N ASN A 281 8.85 6.67 13.32
CA ASN A 281 7.66 7.02 14.07
C ASN A 281 6.50 6.06 13.84
N LEU A 282 6.35 5.49 12.64
CA LEU A 282 5.34 4.47 12.37
C LEU A 282 5.57 3.23 13.25
N PHE A 283 6.83 2.76 13.35
CA PHE A 283 7.18 1.69 14.28
C PHE A 283 6.84 2.05 15.74
N LYS A 284 7.14 3.28 16.16
CA LYS A 284 6.80 3.74 17.51
C LYS A 284 5.29 3.74 17.74
N MET A 285 4.50 4.23 16.77
CA MET A 285 3.04 4.26 16.85
C MET A 285 2.46 2.85 16.92
N ALA A 286 2.96 1.92 16.09
CA ALA A 286 2.56 0.51 16.11
C ALA A 286 2.93 -0.18 17.43
N GLU A 287 4.09 0.12 18.02
CA GLU A 287 4.52 -0.40 19.32
C GLU A 287 3.68 0.12 20.50
N GLU A 288 3.25 1.38 20.45
CA GLU A 288 2.56 2.06 21.55
C GLU A 288 1.04 1.88 21.52
N LYS A 289 0.47 1.53 20.36
CA LYS A 289 -0.96 1.29 20.21
C LYS A 289 -1.37 0.09 21.07
N GLN A 290 -2.42 0.24 21.87
CA GLN A 290 -3.02 -0.90 22.56
C GLN A 290 -3.89 -1.66 21.58
N VAL A 291 -3.66 -2.98 21.44
CA VAL A 291 -4.41 -3.86 20.56
C VAL A 291 -4.83 -5.15 21.26
N SER A 292 -5.98 -5.66 20.85
CA SER A 292 -6.69 -6.79 21.44
C SER A 292 -6.89 -7.92 20.42
N SER A 293 -7.04 -7.61 19.13
CA SER A 293 -7.15 -8.61 18.08
C SER A 293 -5.86 -9.42 17.94
N ALA A 294 -6.02 -10.74 17.73
CA ALA A 294 -4.90 -11.68 17.66
C ALA A 294 -3.91 -11.33 16.54
N LEU A 295 -4.42 -10.86 15.39
CA LEU A 295 -3.60 -10.51 14.23
C LEU A 295 -2.72 -9.28 14.49
N LEU A 296 -3.28 -8.22 15.09
CA LEU A 296 -2.50 -7.03 15.42
C LEU A 296 -1.49 -7.31 16.53
N GLN A 297 -1.83 -8.16 17.51
CA GLN A 297 -0.87 -8.64 18.50
C GLN A 297 0.28 -9.41 17.86
N GLN A 298 -0.02 -10.27 16.88
CA GLN A 298 1.01 -10.98 16.11
C GLN A 298 1.94 -10.00 15.38
N PHE A 299 1.40 -8.95 14.74
CA PHE A 299 2.23 -7.92 14.10
C PHE A 299 3.07 -7.16 15.13
N GLN A 300 2.51 -6.80 16.28
CA GLN A 300 3.24 -6.11 17.35
C GLN A 300 4.37 -6.92 17.94
N GLN A 301 4.25 -8.25 18.01
CA GLN A 301 5.33 -9.11 18.54
C GLN A 301 6.64 -8.92 17.76
N TYR A 302 6.57 -8.71 16.43
CA TYR A 302 7.74 -8.41 15.62
C TYR A 302 8.43 -7.11 16.05
N PHE A 303 7.65 -6.14 16.56
CA PHE A 303 8.18 -4.83 16.95
C PHE A 303 8.65 -4.75 18.40
N GLN A 304 8.19 -5.61 19.31
CA GLN A 304 8.47 -5.43 20.75
C GLN A 304 9.78 -6.05 21.22
N ASN A 305 10.24 -7.17 20.64
CA ASN A 305 11.38 -7.94 21.13
C ASN A 305 12.44 -8.18 20.03
N PRO A 306 13.39 -7.24 19.84
CA PRO A 306 13.57 -5.96 20.52
C PRO A 306 12.70 -4.84 19.93
N LYS A 307 12.49 -3.75 20.69
CA LYS A 307 11.80 -2.53 20.23
C LYS A 307 12.36 -2.02 18.89
N ALA A 308 11.67 -2.29 17.79
CA ALA A 308 12.08 -1.98 16.42
C ALA A 308 12.37 -0.48 16.26
N SER A 309 11.51 0.39 16.80
CA SER A 309 11.66 1.84 16.80
C SER A 309 12.99 2.30 17.39
N THR A 310 13.47 1.66 18.46
CA THR A 310 14.75 1.98 19.11
C THR A 310 15.94 1.51 18.28
N LYS A 311 15.83 0.33 17.65
CA LYS A 311 16.91 -0.24 16.83
C LYS A 311 17.02 0.49 15.49
N ILE A 312 15.90 0.86 14.89
CA ILE A 312 15.82 1.72 13.70
C ILE A 312 16.34 3.12 14.02
N LYS A 313 16.00 3.70 15.19
CA LYS A 313 16.60 4.97 15.64
C LYS A 313 18.12 4.89 15.74
N ARG A 314 18.64 3.77 16.25
CA ARG A 314 20.08 3.55 16.34
C ARG A 314 20.72 3.43 14.95
N LEU A 315 20.10 2.72 14.02
CA LEU A 315 20.58 2.60 12.65
C LEU A 315 20.56 3.96 11.93
N SER A 316 19.48 4.71 12.03
CA SER A 316 19.40 6.08 11.52
C SER A 316 20.51 6.97 12.08
N LYS A 317 20.83 6.88 13.39
CA LYS A 317 21.97 7.62 13.97
C LYS A 317 23.31 7.22 13.32
N ILE A 318 23.53 5.93 13.09
CA ILE A 318 24.75 5.43 12.42
C ILE A 318 24.86 6.03 11.01
N PHE A 319 23.76 6.02 10.26
CA PHE A 319 23.73 6.60 8.91
C PHE A 319 23.87 8.12 8.89
N ASN A 320 23.27 8.83 9.85
CA ASN A 320 23.48 10.28 9.98
C ASN A 320 24.97 10.63 10.16
N TRP A 321 25.71 9.84 10.92
CA TRP A 321 27.17 10.00 11.03
C TRP A 321 27.90 9.61 9.76
N LEU A 322 27.50 8.53 9.08
CA LEU A 322 28.06 8.12 7.80
C LEU A 322 27.90 9.22 6.72
N HIS A 323 26.75 9.87 6.67
CA HIS A 323 26.45 10.95 5.72
C HIS A 323 26.95 12.33 6.17
N ALA A 324 27.33 12.49 7.45
CA ALA A 324 27.95 13.74 7.93
C ALA A 324 29.25 14.08 7.19
N ARG A 325 29.90 13.07 6.56
CA ARG A 325 31.05 13.21 5.64
C ARG A 325 30.87 14.25 4.54
N ASN A 326 29.63 14.56 4.15
CA ASN A 326 29.33 15.59 3.15
C ASN A 326 29.64 17.01 3.64
N GLY A 327 29.75 17.23 4.95
CA GLY A 327 30.08 18.54 5.53
C GLY A 327 31.57 18.71 5.80
N MET A 328 32.10 19.92 5.58
CA MET A 328 33.52 20.23 5.82
C MET A 328 33.95 19.99 7.28
N MET A 329 33.05 20.25 8.25
CA MET A 329 33.34 20.06 9.67
C MET A 329 33.67 18.60 10.02
N TYR A 330 33.09 17.63 9.30
CA TYR A 330 33.39 16.22 9.53
C TYR A 330 34.87 15.91 9.30
N TRP A 331 35.46 16.47 8.24
CA TRP A 331 36.87 16.25 7.90
C TRP A 331 37.83 16.89 8.88
N ILE A 332 37.40 17.92 9.61
CA ILE A 332 38.16 18.51 10.70
C ILE A 332 38.11 17.59 11.93
N ILE A 333 36.93 17.08 12.30
CA ILE A 333 36.74 16.29 13.54
C ILE A 333 37.22 14.84 13.38
N ASN A 334 37.06 14.23 12.20
CA ASN A 334 37.31 12.80 11.98
C ASN A 334 38.73 12.37 12.36
N PRO A 335 39.82 13.10 12.05
CA PRO A 335 41.17 12.69 12.47
C PRO A 335 41.42 12.81 13.99
N PHE A 336 40.59 13.57 14.74
CA PHE A 336 40.71 13.61 16.21
C PHE A 336 40.11 12.38 16.89
N VAL A 337 39.03 11.82 16.32
CA VAL A 337 38.18 10.81 17.00
C VAL A 337 38.12 9.47 16.26
N LEU A 338 38.57 9.43 15.00
CA LEU A 338 38.44 8.31 14.07
C LEU A 338 36.98 7.86 13.91
N ILE A 339 36.07 8.79 13.59
CA ILE A 339 34.62 8.58 13.47
C ILE A 339 34.29 7.42 12.51
N ASP A 340 35.01 7.32 11.38
CA ASP A 340 34.78 6.27 10.37
C ASP A 340 34.89 4.85 10.96
N TYR A 341 35.83 4.61 11.88
CA TYR A 341 35.99 3.33 12.57
C TYR A 341 34.83 3.05 13.54
N TRP A 342 34.34 4.07 14.25
CA TRP A 342 33.17 3.95 15.13
C TRP A 342 31.89 3.62 14.36
N VAL A 343 31.68 4.28 13.22
CA VAL A 343 30.54 4.07 12.33
C VAL A 343 30.59 2.66 11.76
N LEU A 344 31.74 2.22 11.22
CA LEU A 344 31.92 0.87 10.67
C LEU A 344 31.63 -0.21 11.72
N ASN A 345 32.23 -0.09 12.91
CA ASN A 345 32.02 -1.04 14.01
C ASN A 345 30.55 -1.10 14.45
N SER A 346 29.90 0.06 14.53
CA SER A 346 28.50 0.15 14.95
C SER A 346 27.55 -0.42 13.91
N LEU A 347 27.81 -0.17 12.62
CA LEU A 347 26.99 -0.68 11.52
C LEU A 347 27.09 -2.20 11.42
N ILE A 348 28.31 -2.76 11.44
CA ILE A 348 28.52 -4.21 11.36
C ILE A 348 27.91 -4.92 12.57
N LYS A 349 28.09 -4.36 13.78
CA LYS A 349 27.43 -4.91 14.98
C LYS A 349 25.91 -4.89 14.82
N TRP A 350 25.34 -3.77 14.37
CA TRP A 350 23.90 -3.67 14.15
C TRP A 350 23.39 -4.67 13.10
N LYS A 351 24.10 -4.80 11.97
CA LYS A 351 23.79 -5.76 10.90
C LYS A 351 23.81 -7.20 11.43
N ASN A 352 24.84 -7.57 12.19
CA ASN A 352 24.96 -8.92 12.75
C ASN A 352 23.87 -9.23 13.80
N ASP A 353 23.44 -8.22 14.58
CA ASP A 353 22.45 -8.39 15.63
C ASP A 353 21.00 -8.37 15.09
N TYR A 354 20.71 -7.55 14.06
CA TYR A 354 19.33 -7.23 13.63
C TYR A 354 19.08 -7.30 12.13
N GLY A 355 20.08 -7.61 11.29
CA GLY A 355 19.96 -7.61 9.84
C GLY A 355 18.90 -8.57 9.29
N LYS A 356 18.62 -9.68 10.00
CA LYS A 356 17.52 -10.61 9.64
C LYS A 356 16.14 -10.12 10.09
N SER A 357 16.09 -9.33 11.16
CA SER A 357 14.83 -8.86 11.74
C SER A 357 14.24 -7.67 10.99
N ILE A 358 15.09 -6.87 10.32
CA ILE A 358 14.65 -5.66 9.61
C ILE A 358 13.60 -5.97 8.53
N GLU A 359 13.79 -7.03 7.75
CA GLU A 359 12.83 -7.43 6.71
C GLU A 359 11.48 -7.81 7.32
N ASN A 360 11.47 -8.60 8.39
CA ASN A 360 10.26 -8.95 9.13
C ASN A 360 9.56 -7.72 9.74
N TRP A 361 10.32 -6.71 10.20
CA TRP A 361 9.75 -5.46 10.69
C TRP A 361 9.03 -4.69 9.58
N PHE A 362 9.62 -4.61 8.39
CA PHE A 362 8.99 -3.91 7.26
C PHE A 362 7.83 -4.71 6.64
N ASP A 363 7.90 -6.04 6.62
CA ASP A 363 6.76 -6.87 6.21
C ASP A 363 5.58 -6.71 7.19
N ALA A 364 5.84 -6.74 8.50
CA ALA A 364 4.82 -6.53 9.52
C ALA A 364 4.21 -5.12 9.46
N ILE A 365 5.01 -4.07 9.23
CA ILE A 365 4.47 -2.70 9.08
C ILE A 365 3.67 -2.55 7.78
N GLY A 366 4.05 -3.26 6.71
CA GLY A 366 3.29 -3.29 5.46
C GLY A 366 1.93 -3.97 5.62
N LYS A 367 1.88 -5.13 6.28
CA LYS A 367 0.62 -5.82 6.63
C LYS A 367 -0.26 -4.95 7.54
N TRP A 368 0.35 -4.22 8.47
CA TRP A 368 -0.36 -3.23 9.28
C TRP A 368 -1.00 -2.13 8.43
N GLU A 369 -0.28 -1.55 7.46
CA GLU A 369 -0.85 -0.55 6.53
C GLU A 369 -1.97 -1.10 5.64
N ALA A 370 -1.90 -2.38 5.28
CA ALA A 370 -2.95 -3.03 4.51
C ALA A 370 -4.24 -3.20 5.36
N ILE A 371 -4.14 -3.61 6.63
CA ILE A 371 -5.27 -3.58 7.59
C ILE A 371 -5.81 -2.16 7.74
N MET A 372 -4.93 -1.17 7.92
CA MET A 372 -5.31 0.24 8.03
C MET A 372 -6.08 0.71 6.79
N SER A 373 -5.62 0.35 5.59
CA SER A 373 -6.29 0.71 4.33
C SER A 373 -7.70 0.10 4.25
N MET A 374 -7.88 -1.15 4.67
CA MET A 374 -9.21 -1.77 4.78
C MET A 374 -10.08 -1.10 5.86
N ALA A 375 -9.48 -0.65 6.97
CA ALA A 375 -10.18 0.11 8.01
C ALA A 375 -10.63 1.49 7.53
N GLU A 376 -9.83 2.20 6.74
CA GLU A 376 -10.26 3.43 6.07
C GLU A 376 -11.42 3.17 5.12
N PHE A 377 -11.33 2.11 4.31
CA PHE A 377 -12.40 1.73 3.39
C PHE A 377 -13.70 1.42 4.13
N SER A 378 -13.64 0.69 5.26
CA SER A 378 -14.78 0.41 6.13
C SER A 378 -15.33 1.64 6.85
N PHE A 379 -14.47 2.57 7.25
CA PHE A 379 -14.89 3.84 7.86
C PHE A 379 -15.55 4.78 6.85
N ALA A 380 -15.10 4.77 5.60
CA ALA A 380 -15.67 5.55 4.51
C ALA A 380 -17.04 5.01 4.07
N HIS A 381 -17.26 3.70 4.15
CA HIS A 381 -18.48 3.02 3.70
C HIS A 381 -19.16 2.24 4.84
N GLU A 382 -19.78 2.94 5.79
CA GLU A 382 -20.41 2.30 6.96
C GLU A 382 -21.60 1.36 6.63
N GLN A 383 -22.21 1.58 5.46
CA GLN A 383 -23.26 0.72 4.92
C GLN A 383 -22.73 -0.63 4.44
N TYR A 384 -21.43 -0.75 4.10
CA TYR A 384 -20.83 -2.00 3.66
C TYR A 384 -20.60 -2.93 4.85
N LYS A 385 -20.86 -4.23 4.66
CA LYS A 385 -20.79 -5.25 5.73
C LYS A 385 -19.69 -6.26 5.46
N ASN A 386 -19.12 -6.77 6.55
CA ASN A 386 -18.20 -7.90 6.48
C ASN A 386 -18.96 -9.14 6.00
N ALA A 387 -18.28 -9.96 5.20
CA ALA A 387 -18.83 -11.24 4.78
C ALA A 387 -18.83 -12.27 5.92
N GLU A 388 -19.93 -13.02 6.04
CA GLU A 388 -19.97 -14.25 6.82
C GLU A 388 -19.31 -15.37 6.02
N ILE A 389 -18.23 -15.96 6.57
CA ILE A 389 -17.51 -17.04 5.89
C ILE A 389 -18.05 -18.40 6.36
N LEU A 390 -18.79 -19.05 5.47
CA LEU A 390 -19.47 -20.32 5.74
C LEU A 390 -18.50 -21.50 5.78
N ASP A 391 -18.82 -22.53 6.57
CA ASP A 391 -18.14 -23.84 6.53
C ASP A 391 -18.68 -24.76 5.42
N ALA A 392 -19.78 -24.36 4.78
CA ALA A 392 -20.35 -25.06 3.64
C ALA A 392 -19.35 -25.13 2.48
N LYS A 393 -19.51 -26.12 1.60
CA LYS A 393 -18.59 -26.31 0.48
C LYS A 393 -18.80 -25.26 -0.62
N CYS A 394 -20.03 -25.04 -1.08
CA CYS A 394 -20.32 -24.23 -2.28
C CYS A 394 -21.56 -23.35 -2.13
N ASP A 395 -21.56 -22.39 -1.21
CA ASP A 395 -22.72 -21.51 -1.04
C ASP A 395 -22.30 -20.04 -1.18
N LEU A 396 -23.16 -19.24 -1.82
CA LEU A 396 -23.04 -17.80 -1.94
C LEU A 396 -24.42 -17.17 -1.87
N ILE A 397 -24.65 -16.37 -0.84
CA ILE A 397 -25.90 -15.65 -0.59
C ILE A 397 -25.55 -14.18 -0.39
N ALA A 398 -26.18 -13.29 -1.14
CA ALA A 398 -25.98 -11.86 -1.05
C ALA A 398 -27.32 -11.13 -1.09
N LYS A 399 -27.44 -10.08 -0.27
CA LYS A 399 -28.58 -9.16 -0.27
C LYS A 399 -28.12 -7.74 -0.54
N ASP A 400 -28.88 -7.04 -1.37
CA ASP A 400 -28.60 -5.67 -1.81
C ASP A 400 -27.15 -5.49 -2.29
N LEU A 401 -26.66 -6.45 -3.09
CA LEU A 401 -25.30 -6.47 -3.62
C LEU A 401 -25.15 -5.43 -4.73
N GLY A 402 -24.13 -4.58 -4.61
CA GLY A 402 -23.79 -3.57 -5.61
C GLY A 402 -22.31 -3.53 -5.98
N HIS A 403 -21.98 -2.80 -7.04
CA HIS A 403 -20.60 -2.56 -7.44
C HIS A 403 -19.97 -1.38 -6.66
N PRO A 404 -18.81 -1.54 -6.01
CA PRO A 404 -18.18 -0.45 -5.24
C PRO A 404 -17.58 0.68 -6.10
N LEU A 405 -17.30 0.41 -7.39
CA LEU A 405 -16.85 1.43 -8.36
C LEU A 405 -18.00 2.13 -9.11
N LEU A 406 -19.26 1.89 -8.74
CA LEU A 406 -20.39 2.68 -9.22
C LEU A 406 -20.80 3.69 -8.14
N LYS A 407 -21.19 4.90 -8.57
CA LYS A 407 -21.63 5.94 -7.63
C LYS A 407 -22.87 5.45 -6.89
N HIS A 408 -22.92 5.74 -5.59
CA HIS A 408 -24.00 5.31 -4.71
C HIS A 408 -25.40 5.63 -5.28
N ASP A 409 -25.60 6.82 -5.84
CA ASP A 409 -26.90 7.29 -6.31
C ASP A 409 -27.29 6.76 -7.72
N GLU A 410 -26.32 6.21 -8.47
CA GLU A 410 -26.53 5.62 -9.79
C GLU A 410 -26.55 4.08 -9.73
N ARG A 411 -26.16 3.50 -8.59
CA ARG A 411 -25.98 2.06 -8.41
C ARG A 411 -27.29 1.37 -8.08
N VAL A 412 -27.67 0.39 -8.90
CA VAL A 412 -28.75 -0.54 -8.60
C VAL A 412 -28.16 -1.80 -7.95
N CYS A 413 -28.64 -2.12 -6.76
CA CYS A 413 -28.24 -3.30 -6.01
C CYS A 413 -29.21 -4.47 -6.27
N ASN A 414 -28.72 -5.71 -6.16
CA ASN A 414 -29.46 -6.93 -6.48
C ASN A 414 -29.25 -8.01 -5.41
N ASP A 415 -30.28 -8.82 -5.19
CA ASP A 415 -30.19 -10.03 -4.36
C ASP A 415 -29.71 -11.21 -5.22
N PHE A 416 -28.97 -12.14 -4.61
CA PHE A 416 -28.47 -13.32 -5.30
C PHE A 416 -28.24 -14.48 -4.35
N GLU A 417 -28.61 -15.68 -4.78
CA GLU A 417 -28.38 -16.92 -4.03
C GLU A 417 -28.00 -18.04 -5.00
N MET A 418 -26.94 -18.77 -4.66
CA MET A 418 -26.54 -19.99 -5.34
C MET A 418 -25.93 -20.95 -4.32
N THR A 419 -26.42 -22.20 -4.30
CA THR A 419 -26.07 -23.19 -3.28
C THR A 419 -25.76 -24.55 -3.89
N GLY A 420 -24.76 -25.22 -3.35
CA GLY A 420 -24.37 -26.58 -3.71
C GLY A 420 -23.38 -26.69 -4.87
N PRO A 421 -22.56 -27.78 -4.87
CA PRO A 421 -21.62 -28.05 -5.95
C PRO A 421 -22.37 -28.39 -7.24
N GLY A 422 -21.79 -28.00 -8.37
CA GLY A 422 -22.36 -28.16 -9.70
C GLY A 422 -23.47 -27.16 -10.03
N ALA A 423 -23.76 -26.18 -9.15
CA ALA A 423 -24.80 -25.18 -9.41
C ALA A 423 -24.41 -24.23 -10.54
N VAL A 424 -25.33 -24.02 -11.49
CA VAL A 424 -25.14 -23.13 -12.63
C VAL A 424 -26.28 -22.14 -12.71
N THR A 425 -25.92 -20.86 -12.81
CA THR A 425 -26.87 -19.79 -13.10
C THR A 425 -26.67 -19.28 -14.51
N LEU A 426 -27.72 -19.31 -15.34
CA LEU A 426 -27.72 -18.68 -16.65
C LEU A 426 -28.37 -17.29 -16.55
N ILE A 427 -27.64 -16.26 -16.99
CA ILE A 427 -28.15 -14.88 -17.03
C ILE A 427 -28.42 -14.48 -18.48
N THR A 428 -29.69 -14.27 -18.80
CA THR A 428 -30.14 -13.85 -20.12
C THR A 428 -30.54 -12.38 -20.15
N GLY A 429 -30.43 -11.73 -21.31
CA GLY A 429 -30.80 -10.31 -21.42
C GLY A 429 -30.18 -9.63 -22.63
N ALA A 430 -30.73 -8.49 -23.02
CA ALA A 430 -30.19 -7.66 -24.09
C ALA A 430 -28.78 -7.14 -23.76
N ASN A 431 -28.06 -6.64 -24.77
CA ASN A 431 -26.83 -5.87 -24.52
C ASN A 431 -27.19 -4.60 -23.74
N MET A 432 -26.26 -4.13 -22.90
CA MET A 432 -26.42 -2.94 -22.05
C MET A 432 -27.46 -3.07 -20.91
N SER A 433 -28.06 -4.24 -20.70
CA SER A 433 -29.07 -4.49 -19.66
C SER A 433 -28.51 -4.68 -18.24
N GLY A 434 -27.18 -4.80 -18.09
CA GLY A 434 -26.51 -4.90 -16.78
C GLY A 434 -25.84 -6.24 -16.47
N LYS A 435 -25.98 -7.27 -17.32
CA LYS A 435 -25.43 -8.63 -17.10
C LYS A 435 -23.96 -8.65 -16.62
N SER A 436 -23.03 -8.13 -17.42
CA SER A 436 -21.60 -8.11 -17.07
C SER A 436 -21.30 -7.22 -15.85
N THR A 437 -22.11 -6.19 -15.61
CA THR A 437 -21.95 -5.33 -14.42
C THR A 437 -22.34 -6.08 -13.15
N PHE A 438 -23.39 -6.89 -13.21
CA PHE A 438 -23.79 -7.74 -12.10
C PHE A 438 -22.76 -8.85 -11.83
N GLU A 439 -22.28 -9.54 -12.86
CA GLU A 439 -21.22 -10.55 -12.69
C GLU A 439 -19.95 -9.95 -12.05
N ARG A 440 -19.53 -8.75 -12.51
CA ARG A 440 -18.43 -8.02 -11.88
C ARG A 440 -18.75 -7.60 -10.45
N SER A 441 -19.97 -7.16 -10.16
CA SER A 441 -20.39 -6.83 -8.79
C SER A 441 -20.23 -8.03 -7.87
N LEU A 442 -20.59 -9.22 -8.34
CA LEU A 442 -20.40 -10.47 -7.60
C LEU A 442 -18.91 -10.79 -7.39
N GLY A 443 -18.13 -10.85 -8.47
CA GLY A 443 -16.71 -11.19 -8.41
C GLY A 443 -15.89 -10.23 -7.54
N VAL A 444 -16.13 -8.93 -7.67
CA VAL A 444 -15.47 -7.89 -6.85
C VAL A 444 -15.79 -8.06 -5.37
N ASN A 445 -17.06 -8.27 -5.01
CA ASN A 445 -17.44 -8.46 -3.61
C ASN A 445 -16.91 -9.78 -3.03
N MET A 446 -16.77 -10.84 -3.84
CA MET A 446 -16.10 -12.07 -3.44
C MET A 446 -14.61 -11.84 -3.16
N ILE A 447 -13.92 -11.03 -3.96
CA ILE A 447 -12.51 -10.66 -3.70
C ILE A 447 -12.41 -9.89 -2.37
N LEU A 448 -13.28 -8.89 -2.16
CA LEU A 448 -13.33 -8.12 -0.91
C LEU A 448 -13.64 -9.01 0.32
N ALA A 449 -14.59 -9.93 0.20
CA ALA A 449 -14.93 -10.88 1.24
C ALA A 449 -13.73 -11.77 1.61
N GLN A 450 -13.07 -12.36 0.59
CA GLN A 450 -11.97 -13.30 0.78
C GLN A 450 -10.65 -12.65 1.20
N MET A 451 -10.49 -11.34 1.04
CA MET A 451 -9.37 -10.61 1.64
C MET A 451 -9.66 -10.14 3.08
N GLY A 452 -10.92 -10.15 3.52
CA GLY A 452 -11.37 -9.68 4.84
C GLY A 452 -11.78 -8.21 4.89
N ALA A 453 -12.04 -7.58 3.74
CA ALA A 453 -12.59 -6.24 3.65
C ALA A 453 -14.13 -6.26 3.75
N VAL A 454 -14.73 -5.09 3.96
CA VAL A 454 -16.20 -4.95 3.86
C VAL A 454 -16.64 -5.04 2.41
N CYS A 455 -17.81 -5.65 2.19
CA CYS A 455 -18.43 -5.82 0.88
C CYS A 455 -19.55 -4.77 0.68
N CYS A 456 -19.70 -4.32 -0.56
CA CYS A 456 -20.79 -3.48 -1.02
C CYS A 456 -22.10 -4.29 -1.11
N ALA A 457 -22.64 -4.67 0.05
CA ALA A 457 -23.88 -5.40 0.23
C ALA A 457 -24.48 -5.10 1.60
N GLU A 458 -25.79 -5.29 1.75
CA GLU A 458 -26.45 -5.31 3.07
C GLU A 458 -26.03 -6.56 3.86
N SER A 459 -25.90 -7.70 3.17
CA SER A 459 -25.34 -8.92 3.76
C SER A 459 -24.73 -9.80 2.68
N ILE A 460 -23.67 -10.52 3.02
CA ILE A 460 -23.08 -11.54 2.16
C ILE A 460 -22.59 -12.69 3.03
N ALA A 461 -22.98 -13.91 2.67
CA ALA A 461 -22.54 -15.15 3.29
C ALA A 461 -21.98 -16.05 2.19
N MET A 462 -20.73 -16.49 2.32
CA MET A 462 -20.10 -17.29 1.28
C MET A 462 -19.12 -18.33 1.81
N SER A 463 -19.04 -19.45 1.11
CA SER A 463 -17.94 -20.41 1.24
C SER A 463 -16.62 -19.79 0.73
N PRO A 464 -15.45 -20.25 1.21
CA PRO A 464 -14.17 -19.93 0.57
C PRO A 464 -14.12 -20.51 -0.86
N LEU A 465 -14.02 -19.65 -1.88
CA LEU A 465 -14.20 -20.00 -3.30
C LEU A 465 -13.03 -19.49 -4.16
N GLN A 466 -12.54 -20.31 -5.08
CA GLN A 466 -11.54 -19.88 -6.07
C GLN A 466 -12.25 -19.20 -7.25
N LEU A 467 -12.17 -17.87 -7.34
CA LEU A 467 -12.77 -17.12 -8.44
C LEU A 467 -12.02 -17.39 -9.76
N PHE A 468 -12.78 -17.56 -10.84
CA PHE A 468 -12.28 -17.63 -12.21
C PHE A 468 -13.19 -16.80 -13.13
N THR A 469 -12.60 -16.06 -14.05
CA THR A 469 -13.36 -15.23 -14.99
C THR A 469 -12.90 -15.42 -16.42
N SER A 470 -13.86 -15.27 -17.33
CA SER A 470 -13.63 -15.10 -18.76
C SER A 470 -14.66 -14.10 -19.28
N MET A 471 -14.33 -12.80 -19.24
CA MET A 471 -15.23 -11.74 -19.69
C MET A 471 -14.66 -10.88 -20.82
N ARG A 472 -13.36 -10.57 -20.77
CA ARG A 472 -12.68 -9.77 -21.79
C ARG A 472 -11.78 -10.69 -22.62
N THR A 473 -11.98 -10.73 -23.93
CA THR A 473 -10.95 -11.25 -24.85
C THR A 473 -9.85 -10.20 -24.96
N GLN A 474 -8.70 -10.45 -24.31
CA GLN A 474 -7.52 -9.63 -24.54
C GLN A 474 -6.87 -10.10 -25.85
N ASP A 475 -6.92 -9.24 -26.88
CA ASP A 475 -6.20 -9.48 -28.12
C ASP A 475 -4.70 -9.44 -27.83
N ASN A 476 -4.06 -10.61 -27.79
CA ASN A 476 -2.61 -10.68 -27.71
C ASN A 476 -2.04 -10.68 -29.13
N LEU A 477 -1.78 -9.48 -29.67
CA LEU A 477 -1.17 -9.27 -30.98
C LEU A 477 0.16 -10.05 -31.15
N GLU A 478 0.88 -10.33 -30.06
CA GLU A 478 2.12 -11.10 -30.08
C GLU A 478 1.91 -12.60 -30.34
N GLU A 479 0.78 -13.19 -29.92
CA GLU A 479 0.52 -14.63 -30.08
C GLU A 479 -0.10 -15.00 -31.45
N ASN A 480 -0.41 -14.05 -32.34
CA ASN A 480 -1.05 -14.31 -33.66
C ASN A 480 -2.26 -15.27 -33.59
N THR A 481 -2.95 -15.34 -32.44
CA THR A 481 -4.06 -16.26 -32.22
C THR A 481 -5.39 -15.55 -32.38
N SER A 482 -6.35 -16.18 -33.06
CA SER A 482 -7.72 -15.70 -33.16
C SER A 482 -8.32 -15.54 -31.75
N SER A 483 -9.12 -14.48 -31.54
CA SER A 483 -9.85 -14.23 -30.28
C SER A 483 -10.65 -15.46 -29.79
N PHE A 484 -11.20 -16.23 -30.72
CA PHE A 484 -11.87 -17.50 -30.44
C PHE A 484 -10.94 -18.56 -29.84
N TYR A 485 -9.71 -18.66 -30.33
CA TYR A 485 -8.74 -19.63 -29.80
C TYR A 485 -8.23 -19.22 -28.41
N ALA A 486 -8.03 -17.92 -28.18
CA ALA A 486 -7.70 -17.39 -26.85
C ALA A 486 -8.82 -17.68 -25.84
N GLU A 487 -10.08 -17.51 -26.25
CA GLU A 487 -11.25 -17.88 -25.46
C GLU A 487 -11.29 -19.38 -25.15
N LEU A 488 -11.09 -20.26 -26.15
CA LEU A 488 -11.01 -21.71 -25.93
C LEU A 488 -9.87 -22.10 -24.98
N LYS A 489 -8.70 -21.46 -25.07
CA LYS A 489 -7.56 -21.67 -24.16
C LYS A 489 -7.95 -21.30 -22.73
N ARG A 490 -8.72 -20.23 -22.53
CA ARG A 490 -9.24 -19.81 -21.22
C ARG A 490 -10.28 -20.79 -20.67
N LEU A 491 -11.24 -21.24 -21.48
CA LEU A 491 -12.21 -22.26 -21.08
C LEU A 491 -11.54 -23.59 -20.73
N LYS A 492 -10.51 -24.00 -21.49
CA LYS A 492 -9.69 -25.17 -21.19
C LYS A 492 -8.98 -25.01 -19.84
N GLN A 493 -8.44 -23.83 -19.53
CA GLN A 493 -7.83 -23.55 -18.23
C GLN A 493 -8.82 -23.79 -17.08
N LEU A 494 -10.05 -23.30 -17.19
CA LEU A 494 -11.11 -23.56 -16.21
C LEU A 494 -11.37 -25.06 -16.05
N VAL A 495 -11.61 -25.76 -17.16
CA VAL A 495 -11.88 -27.20 -17.15
C VAL A 495 -10.72 -27.98 -16.52
N ASP A 496 -9.47 -27.64 -16.85
CA ASP A 496 -8.30 -28.30 -16.28
C ASP A 496 -8.11 -27.98 -14.79
N MET A 497 -8.51 -26.79 -14.33
CA MET A 497 -8.56 -26.47 -12.90
C MET A 497 -9.59 -27.38 -12.19
N THR A 498 -10.79 -27.57 -12.75
CA THR A 498 -11.82 -28.42 -12.11
C THR A 498 -11.42 -29.90 -11.96
N LYS A 499 -10.47 -30.39 -12.76
CA LYS A 499 -9.96 -31.77 -12.71
C LYS A 499 -8.90 -32.02 -11.64
N ARG A 500 -8.23 -30.97 -11.15
CA ARG A 500 -7.17 -31.10 -10.14
C ARG A 500 -7.80 -31.20 -8.74
N PRO A 501 -7.16 -31.87 -7.77
CA PRO A 501 -7.57 -31.76 -6.39
C PRO A 501 -7.50 -30.29 -5.95
N GLN A 502 -8.65 -29.69 -5.64
CA GLN A 502 -8.73 -28.31 -5.21
C GLN A 502 -8.95 -28.21 -3.70
N GLU A 503 -8.24 -27.28 -3.05
CA GLU A 503 -8.52 -26.92 -1.65
C GLU A 503 -9.87 -26.22 -1.52
N ARG A 504 -10.30 -25.51 -2.57
CA ARG A 504 -11.53 -24.70 -2.61
C ARG A 504 -12.31 -24.97 -3.89
N PRO A 505 -13.64 -25.00 -3.85
CA PRO A 505 -14.43 -25.09 -5.07
C PRO A 505 -14.22 -23.86 -5.95
N ILE A 506 -14.35 -24.06 -7.27
CA ILE A 506 -14.17 -22.97 -8.23
C ILE A 506 -15.50 -22.25 -8.41
N PHE A 507 -15.47 -20.92 -8.35
CA PHE A 507 -16.57 -20.07 -8.74
C PHE A 507 -16.25 -19.40 -10.07
N TYR A 508 -16.96 -19.73 -11.13
CA TYR A 508 -16.69 -19.16 -12.46
C TYR A 508 -17.71 -18.10 -12.86
N LEU A 509 -17.22 -17.07 -13.55
CA LEU A 509 -18.03 -16.03 -14.21
C LEU A 509 -17.65 -15.99 -15.69
N LEU A 510 -18.59 -16.34 -16.56
CA LEU A 510 -18.35 -16.46 -17.99
C LEU A 510 -19.31 -15.56 -18.77
N ASP A 511 -18.77 -14.56 -19.47
CA ASP A 511 -19.57 -13.57 -20.20
C ASP A 511 -19.59 -13.89 -21.70
N GLU A 512 -20.75 -14.34 -22.18
CA GLU A 512 -21.05 -14.61 -23.60
C GLU A 512 -20.01 -15.53 -24.26
N ILE A 513 -19.91 -16.77 -23.77
CA ILE A 513 -18.91 -17.71 -24.26
C ILE A 513 -19.10 -18.14 -25.73
N LEU A 514 -17.99 -18.47 -26.38
CA LEU A 514 -17.89 -19.02 -27.74
C LEU A 514 -18.51 -18.07 -28.79
N LYS A 515 -18.33 -16.76 -28.61
CA LYS A 515 -18.83 -15.71 -29.53
C LYS A 515 -18.26 -15.82 -30.95
N GLY A 516 -17.04 -16.36 -31.10
CA GLY A 516 -16.31 -16.41 -32.37
C GLY A 516 -16.70 -17.52 -33.35
N THR A 517 -17.77 -18.28 -33.10
CA THR A 517 -18.24 -19.37 -33.98
C THR A 517 -19.72 -19.21 -34.39
N ASN A 518 -20.20 -20.08 -35.28
CA ASN A 518 -21.61 -20.09 -35.69
C ASN A 518 -22.55 -20.44 -34.52
N SER A 519 -23.83 -20.07 -34.63
CA SER A 519 -24.78 -20.19 -33.52
C SER A 519 -25.06 -21.64 -33.08
N GLU A 520 -24.98 -22.60 -34.00
CA GLU A 520 -25.20 -24.03 -33.69
C GLU A 520 -24.02 -24.60 -32.89
N ASP A 521 -22.79 -24.40 -33.36
CA ASP A 521 -21.57 -24.81 -32.66
C ASP A 521 -21.43 -24.13 -31.30
N ARG A 522 -21.82 -22.85 -31.21
CA ARG A 522 -21.84 -22.10 -29.95
C ARG A 522 -22.78 -22.75 -28.94
N ASN A 523 -24.00 -23.11 -29.33
CA ASN A 523 -24.97 -23.74 -28.44
C ASN A 523 -24.51 -25.14 -27.99
N ILE A 524 -24.06 -25.97 -28.92
CA ILE A 524 -23.53 -27.32 -28.61
C ILE A 524 -22.33 -27.21 -27.66
N GLY A 525 -21.41 -26.28 -27.94
CA GLY A 525 -20.22 -26.06 -27.12
C GLY A 525 -20.55 -25.56 -25.71
N ALA A 526 -21.44 -24.57 -25.60
CA ALA A 526 -21.86 -24.00 -24.32
C ALA A 526 -22.63 -25.01 -23.47
N GLU A 527 -23.59 -25.73 -24.06
CA GLU A 527 -24.33 -26.78 -23.35
C GLU A 527 -23.40 -27.90 -22.87
N SER A 528 -22.47 -28.36 -23.72
CA SER A 528 -21.50 -29.39 -23.35
C SER A 528 -20.61 -28.94 -22.18
N LEU A 529 -20.15 -27.67 -22.20
CA LEU A 529 -19.38 -27.09 -21.12
C LEU A 529 -20.18 -27.02 -19.81
N ILE A 530 -21.44 -26.55 -19.86
CA ILE A 530 -22.35 -26.51 -18.71
C ILE A 530 -22.47 -27.90 -18.09
N ARG A 531 -22.87 -28.91 -18.89
CA ARG A 531 -23.05 -30.29 -18.43
C ARG A 531 -21.75 -30.89 -17.88
N GLN A 532 -20.59 -30.46 -18.38
CA GLN A 532 -19.29 -30.87 -17.85
C GLN A 532 -19.02 -30.23 -16.48
N LEU A 533 -19.19 -28.91 -16.34
CA LEU A 533 -18.91 -28.17 -15.10
C LEU A 533 -19.86 -28.59 -13.96
N MET A 534 -21.12 -28.88 -14.25
CA MET A 534 -22.10 -29.39 -13.28
C MET A 534 -21.69 -30.68 -12.57
N LYS A 535 -20.78 -31.46 -13.16
CA LYS A 535 -20.28 -32.73 -12.59
C LYS A 535 -19.03 -32.53 -11.72
N THR A 536 -18.62 -31.29 -11.49
CA THR A 536 -17.37 -30.96 -10.79
C THR A 536 -17.64 -30.24 -9.48
N ASN A 537 -16.60 -30.08 -8.67
CA ASN A 537 -16.64 -29.25 -7.47
C ASN A 537 -16.51 -27.75 -7.83
N SER A 538 -17.47 -27.24 -8.59
CA SER A 538 -17.54 -25.84 -9.01
C SER A 538 -18.98 -25.33 -9.01
N MET A 539 -19.14 -24.02 -9.05
CA MET A 539 -20.42 -23.34 -9.25
C MET A 539 -20.17 -22.08 -10.09
N GLY A 540 -21.16 -21.53 -10.77
CA GLY A 540 -20.88 -20.30 -11.52
C GLY A 540 -22.02 -19.72 -12.32
N LEU A 541 -21.75 -18.54 -12.87
CA LEU A 541 -22.67 -17.76 -13.69
C LEU A 541 -22.17 -17.78 -15.13
N ILE A 542 -23.12 -17.91 -16.04
CA ILE A 542 -22.89 -17.80 -17.48
C ILE A 542 -23.90 -16.79 -18.02
N SER A 543 -23.43 -15.68 -18.56
CA SER A 543 -24.31 -14.75 -19.27
C SER A 543 -24.34 -15.05 -20.77
N THR A 544 -25.52 -14.93 -21.36
CA THR A 544 -25.74 -15.20 -22.80
C THR A 544 -26.89 -14.38 -23.36
N HIS A 545 -26.92 -14.21 -24.67
CA HIS A 545 -28.09 -13.74 -25.42
C HIS A 545 -28.90 -14.90 -26.02
N ASP A 546 -28.40 -16.13 -25.92
CA ASP A 546 -29.05 -17.31 -26.51
C ASP A 546 -30.08 -17.91 -25.56
N LEU A 547 -31.37 -17.71 -25.87
CA LEU A 547 -32.48 -18.27 -25.09
C LEU A 547 -32.62 -19.80 -25.22
N SER A 548 -31.96 -20.44 -26.19
CA SER A 548 -32.07 -21.89 -26.33
C SER A 548 -31.49 -22.61 -25.11
N LEU A 549 -30.43 -22.07 -24.52
CA LEU A 549 -29.79 -22.59 -23.30
C LEU A 549 -30.68 -22.47 -22.05
N ALA A 550 -31.63 -21.52 -22.03
CA ALA A 550 -32.54 -21.38 -20.90
C ALA A 550 -33.46 -22.60 -20.71
N LYS A 551 -33.69 -23.38 -21.77
CA LYS A 551 -34.50 -24.60 -21.71
C LYS A 551 -33.88 -25.68 -20.81
N LEU A 552 -32.57 -25.61 -20.56
CA LEU A 552 -31.83 -26.55 -19.73
C LEU A 552 -32.31 -26.58 -18.27
N GLU A 553 -32.94 -25.51 -17.77
CA GLU A 553 -33.55 -25.49 -16.43
C GLU A 553 -34.61 -26.58 -16.26
N ASN A 554 -35.31 -26.98 -17.34
CA ASN A 554 -36.28 -28.07 -17.30
C ASN A 554 -35.62 -29.46 -17.36
N GLU A 555 -34.35 -29.54 -17.74
CA GLU A 555 -33.62 -30.80 -17.98
C GLU A 555 -32.59 -31.12 -16.89
N LEU A 556 -32.05 -30.08 -16.25
CA LEU A 556 -30.88 -30.18 -15.37
C LEU A 556 -31.24 -29.72 -13.95
N ASN A 557 -31.00 -30.61 -12.98
CA ASN A 557 -31.07 -30.24 -11.56
C ASN A 557 -29.88 -29.33 -11.21
N ASN A 558 -30.09 -28.34 -10.33
CA ASN A 558 -29.11 -27.30 -9.96
C ASN A 558 -28.74 -26.35 -11.12
N PHE A 559 -29.66 -26.12 -12.05
CA PHE A 559 -29.58 -25.08 -13.06
C PHE A 559 -30.68 -24.05 -12.80
N GLN A 560 -30.34 -22.76 -12.80
CA GLN A 560 -31.29 -21.66 -12.56
C GLN A 560 -31.19 -20.60 -13.64
N ASN A 561 -32.33 -20.09 -14.10
CA ASN A 561 -32.38 -18.96 -15.00
C ASN A 561 -32.63 -17.64 -14.26
N TYR A 562 -31.85 -16.63 -14.60
CA TYR A 562 -32.12 -15.24 -14.28
C TYR A 562 -32.07 -14.38 -15.54
N SER A 563 -32.65 -13.19 -15.45
CA SER A 563 -32.65 -12.23 -16.55
C SER A 563 -32.52 -10.78 -16.12
N PHE A 564 -31.94 -9.99 -17.01
CA PHE A 564 -32.06 -8.53 -17.01
C PHE A 564 -32.97 -8.13 -18.18
N ASN A 565 -34.12 -7.57 -17.83
CA ASN A 565 -35.16 -7.23 -18.79
C ASN A 565 -35.10 -5.76 -19.15
N SER A 566 -35.82 -5.40 -20.20
CA SER A 566 -35.87 -4.04 -20.68
C SER A 566 -37.23 -3.73 -21.26
N ASP A 567 -37.77 -2.58 -20.89
CA ASP A 567 -39.09 -2.14 -21.30
C ASP A 567 -38.97 -1.06 -22.36
N VAL A 568 -39.85 -1.13 -23.36
CA VAL A 568 -39.95 -0.11 -24.41
C VAL A 568 -41.13 0.79 -24.07
N SER A 569 -40.83 2.05 -23.72
CA SER A 569 -41.85 3.08 -23.46
C SER A 569 -41.70 4.19 -24.49
N GLY A 570 -42.52 4.13 -25.55
CA GLY A 570 -42.41 5.05 -26.69
C GLY A 570 -41.12 4.82 -27.48
N GLU A 571 -40.27 5.86 -27.57
CA GLU A 571 -38.96 5.81 -28.24
C GLU A 571 -37.79 5.52 -27.28
N GLU A 572 -38.06 5.38 -25.98
CA GLU A 572 -37.05 5.09 -24.96
C GLU A 572 -37.04 3.62 -24.55
N ILE A 573 -35.83 3.06 -24.50
CA ILE A 573 -35.57 1.75 -23.90
C ILE A 573 -35.14 2.02 -22.47
N LEU A 574 -35.94 1.55 -21.52
CA LEU A 574 -35.67 1.65 -20.09
C LEU A 574 -35.09 0.33 -19.58
N PHE A 575 -33.99 0.45 -18.84
CA PHE A 575 -33.36 -0.66 -18.13
C PHE A 575 -33.50 -0.39 -16.63
N ASP A 576 -34.15 -1.28 -15.90
CA ASP A 576 -34.27 -1.18 -14.44
C ASP A 576 -33.00 -1.67 -13.71
N TYR A 577 -32.12 -2.37 -14.43
CA TYR A 577 -30.90 -3.01 -13.94
C TYR A 577 -31.15 -3.96 -12.75
N LYS A 578 -32.35 -4.54 -12.68
CA LYS A 578 -32.73 -5.53 -11.66
C LYS A 578 -32.61 -6.96 -12.20
N LEU A 579 -32.12 -7.84 -11.34
CA LEU A 579 -32.05 -9.27 -11.59
C LEU A 579 -33.44 -9.88 -11.34
N HIS A 580 -34.02 -10.49 -12.37
CA HIS A 580 -35.32 -11.13 -12.31
C HIS A 580 -35.20 -12.65 -12.44
N ASN A 581 -36.07 -13.39 -11.75
CA ASN A 581 -36.14 -14.85 -11.89
C ASN A 581 -36.68 -15.25 -13.27
N GLY A 582 -36.10 -16.30 -13.84
CA GLY A 582 -36.49 -16.85 -15.14
C GLY A 582 -35.78 -16.18 -16.33
N PRO A 583 -35.99 -16.73 -17.55
CA PRO A 583 -35.34 -16.23 -18.75
C PRO A 583 -35.91 -14.89 -19.24
N CYS A 584 -35.08 -14.19 -20.01
CA CYS A 584 -35.40 -12.90 -20.58
C CYS A 584 -36.57 -13.00 -21.56
N HIS A 585 -37.54 -12.09 -21.43
CA HIS A 585 -38.73 -12.05 -22.28
C HIS A 585 -38.69 -10.98 -23.38
N THR A 586 -37.77 -10.00 -23.29
CA THR A 586 -37.65 -8.92 -24.30
C THR A 586 -36.20 -8.71 -24.77
N PHE A 587 -36.00 -8.60 -26.08
CA PHE A 587 -34.73 -8.18 -26.67
C PHE A 587 -34.91 -6.90 -27.47
N ASN A 588 -34.05 -5.91 -27.20
CA ASN A 588 -34.28 -4.54 -27.67
C ASN A 588 -33.29 -4.10 -28.76
N ALA A 589 -32.62 -5.03 -29.44
CA ALA A 589 -31.65 -4.70 -30.49
C ALA A 589 -32.30 -3.93 -31.67
N VAL A 590 -33.48 -4.38 -32.13
CA VAL A 590 -34.24 -3.75 -33.21
C VAL A 590 -34.70 -2.32 -32.83
N PRO A 591 -35.36 -2.09 -31.68
CA PRO A 591 -35.62 -0.75 -31.17
C PRO A 591 -34.36 0.13 -31.03
N LEU A 592 -33.24 -0.43 -30.57
CA LEU A 592 -31.98 0.31 -30.40
C LEU A 592 -31.39 0.76 -31.74
N MET A 593 -31.45 -0.11 -32.76
CA MET A 593 -31.02 0.21 -34.12
C MET A 593 -31.87 1.33 -34.73
N ARG A 594 -33.20 1.25 -34.58
CA ARG A 594 -34.11 2.34 -35.00
C ARG A 594 -33.77 3.66 -34.30
N LYS A 595 -33.48 3.62 -32.99
CA LYS A 595 -33.04 4.80 -32.22
C LYS A 595 -31.69 5.37 -32.70
N MET A 596 -30.79 4.53 -33.18
CA MET A 596 -29.53 4.95 -33.80
C MET A 596 -29.69 5.49 -35.22
N GLY A 597 -30.93 5.60 -35.73
CA GLY A 597 -31.24 6.07 -37.09
C GLY A 597 -31.01 5.01 -38.16
N ILE A 598 -30.99 3.73 -37.78
CA ILE A 598 -30.87 2.62 -38.73
C ILE A 598 -32.28 2.14 -39.08
N ASP A 599 -32.68 2.37 -40.33
CA ASP A 599 -33.94 1.87 -40.86
C ASP A 599 -33.88 0.34 -40.98
N ILE A 600 -34.80 -0.33 -40.28
CA ILE A 600 -34.97 -1.78 -40.39
C ILE A 600 -35.96 -2.02 -41.51
N ILE A 601 -35.45 -2.47 -42.65
CA ILE A 601 -36.25 -2.86 -43.80
C ILE A 601 -36.85 -4.23 -43.49
N GLU A 602 -38.16 -4.25 -43.21
CA GLU A 602 -38.94 -5.47 -42.95
C GLU A 602 -39.23 -6.28 -44.22
#